data_AF-A0A1I3EPF9-F1
#
_entry.id   AF-A0A1I3EPF9-F1
#
_cell.length_a   1.000
_cell.length_b   1.000
_cell.length_c   1.000
_cell.angle_alpha   90.00
_cell.angle_beta   90.00
_cell.angle_gamma   90.00
#
_symmetry.space_group_name_H-M   'P 1'
#
loop_
_entity.id
_entity.type
_entity.pdbx_description
1 polymer ?
#
loop_
_entity_poly.entity_id
_entity_poly.type
_entity_poly.pdbx_seq_one_letter_code
_entity_poly.pdbx_strand_id
1 'polypeptide(L)'
;MEAKLIGKFDIAAAGGGKGLLGDIDGDGRMEVVFVQADSGIDDRYVPHQITCVTAYRLTGELLWQRGDSSGRPGSFGSDFPAQIYDIDGDGCLEILCVMDKRFLILEGATGRVKEEHALPSEEAHDCIIIANLSGKDRPEDIILKDRYFHMWALNRQFELLWTHEGNLGHFPWCSDVNGDGYDEVMAGYDLLDHNGQVLWSCRDLEDHADCLWVGDVNGDGKPEIAVGGSVTCLYSAEGEELWRYDGSVESQHIALGKFLPGRPGLQVAGLDRIRRGDGYKGQWDGKDGMFMLDGEGKELWKEDRQTKGWLTIVDGLYNWNGEGKDYILAYRRGGGVKPALYDGWGNTAVSFPEDGYVLHGDLFGRDKEDVIIYSEDTAWVFSGTPADLAEKPSGKPVPQVKRLYRSTLYPGGER
;
A
#
# COMPACT_ATOMS: atom_id res chain seq x y z
N MET A 1 -24.36 -8.27 0.96
CA MET A 1 -24.19 -7.93 -0.47
C MET A 1 -23.37 -9.06 -1.11
N GLU A 2 -23.39 -9.23 -2.44
CA GLU A 2 -22.65 -10.33 -3.09
C GLU A 2 -21.46 -9.80 -3.89
N ALA A 3 -20.33 -10.52 -3.84
CA ALA A 3 -19.19 -10.29 -4.72
C ALA A 3 -19.45 -10.95 -6.07
N LYS A 4 -19.59 -10.13 -7.13
CA LYS A 4 -19.82 -10.62 -8.49
C LYS A 4 -18.48 -10.79 -9.18
N LEU A 5 -18.17 -12.02 -9.60
CA LEU A 5 -17.02 -12.28 -10.46
C LEU A 5 -17.31 -11.71 -11.85
N ILE A 6 -16.54 -10.70 -12.26
CA ILE A 6 -16.68 -10.03 -13.57
C ILE A 6 -15.54 -10.37 -14.53
N GLY A 7 -14.44 -10.93 -14.01
CA GLY A 7 -13.29 -11.35 -14.81
C GLY A 7 -12.48 -12.44 -14.12
N LYS A 8 -11.86 -13.30 -14.91
CA LYS A 8 -10.87 -14.29 -14.46
C LYS A 8 -9.87 -14.49 -15.57
N PHE A 9 -8.58 -14.38 -15.26
CA PHE A 9 -7.53 -14.54 -16.25
C PHE A 9 -6.26 -15.15 -15.68
N ASP A 10 -5.46 -15.74 -16.58
CA ASP A 10 -4.15 -16.32 -16.29
C ASP A 10 -3.11 -15.20 -16.15
N ILE A 11 -2.27 -15.31 -15.13
CA ILE A 11 -1.14 -14.40 -14.85
C ILE A 11 0.16 -15.18 -14.69
N ALA A 12 0.22 -16.45 -15.11
CA ALA A 12 1.38 -17.32 -14.87
C ALA A 12 2.65 -16.75 -15.50
N ALA A 13 2.54 -16.02 -16.62
CA ALA A 13 3.69 -15.36 -17.23
C ALA A 13 4.33 -14.29 -16.34
N ALA A 14 3.61 -13.73 -15.35
CA ALA A 14 4.18 -12.78 -14.40
C ALA A 14 5.18 -13.44 -13.42
N GLY A 15 5.08 -14.75 -13.20
CA GLY A 15 5.95 -15.47 -12.26
C GLY A 15 5.70 -15.16 -10.77
N GLY A 16 4.56 -14.54 -10.44
CA GLY A 16 4.21 -14.09 -9.10
C GLY A 16 4.80 -12.73 -8.71
N GLY A 17 4.57 -12.32 -7.47
CA GLY A 17 5.04 -11.05 -6.91
C GLY A 17 3.93 -10.06 -6.55
N LYS A 18 4.29 -8.78 -6.44
CA LYS A 18 3.38 -7.69 -6.03
C LYS A 18 2.58 -7.20 -7.23
N GLY A 19 1.28 -7.02 -7.05
CA GLY A 19 0.42 -6.38 -8.05
C GLY A 19 0.29 -4.87 -7.79
N LEU A 20 0.19 -4.10 -8.86
CA LEU A 20 -0.03 -2.65 -8.89
C LEU A 20 -1.19 -2.35 -9.86
N LEU A 21 -1.92 -1.27 -9.61
CA LEU A 21 -3.04 -0.83 -10.45
C LEU A 21 -2.76 0.56 -11.04
N GLY A 22 -3.14 0.74 -12.30
CA GLY A 22 -3.14 2.03 -12.98
C GLY A 22 -3.67 1.89 -14.41
N ASP A 23 -4.26 2.95 -14.93
CA ASP A 23 -4.68 3.07 -16.33
C ASP A 23 -3.46 3.48 -17.17
N ILE A 24 -2.65 2.49 -17.53
CA ILE A 24 -1.29 2.72 -18.05
C ILE A 24 -1.25 3.02 -19.55
N ASP A 25 -2.35 2.76 -20.26
CA ASP A 25 -2.53 3.15 -21.66
C ASP A 25 -3.56 4.29 -21.87
N GLY A 26 -4.19 4.76 -20.79
CA GLY A 26 -5.08 5.93 -20.77
C GLY A 26 -6.44 5.67 -21.41
N ASP A 27 -6.84 4.41 -21.58
CA ASP A 27 -8.08 4.04 -22.26
C ASP A 27 -9.33 4.19 -21.38
N GLY A 28 -9.17 4.49 -20.09
CA GLY A 28 -10.26 4.68 -19.15
C GLY A 28 -10.71 3.38 -18.48
N ARG A 29 -9.80 2.42 -18.35
CA ARG A 29 -9.88 1.24 -17.50
C ARG A 29 -8.48 0.95 -16.97
N MET A 30 -8.37 0.58 -15.70
CA MET A 30 -7.06 0.24 -15.15
C MET A 30 -6.56 -1.12 -15.65
N GLU A 31 -5.25 -1.21 -15.89
CA GLU A 31 -4.50 -2.45 -16.01
C GLU A 31 -4.07 -2.96 -14.63
N VAL A 32 -3.61 -4.21 -14.62
CA VAL A 32 -2.85 -4.78 -13.51
C VAL A 32 -1.41 -4.99 -13.96
N VAL A 33 -0.47 -4.44 -13.21
CA VAL A 33 0.96 -4.65 -13.41
C VAL A 33 1.49 -5.51 -12.29
N PHE A 34 2.02 -6.69 -12.61
CA PHE A 34 2.71 -7.54 -11.67
C PHE A 34 4.22 -7.32 -11.74
N VAL A 35 4.85 -7.16 -10.58
CA VAL A 35 6.29 -7.04 -10.44
C VAL A 35 6.84 -8.23 -9.66
N GLN A 36 7.69 -9.02 -10.31
CA GLN A 36 8.43 -10.10 -9.69
C GLN A 36 9.73 -9.55 -9.13
N ALA A 37 10.03 -9.88 -7.88
CA ALA A 37 11.32 -9.58 -7.24
C ALA A 37 12.23 -10.81 -7.23
N ASP A 38 13.53 -10.55 -7.07
CA ASP A 38 14.55 -11.57 -6.89
C ASP A 38 14.35 -12.42 -5.63
N SER A 39 14.93 -13.62 -5.62
CA SER A 39 14.88 -14.53 -4.48
C SER A 39 16.27 -15.02 -4.10
N GLY A 40 16.37 -15.76 -2.99
CA GLY A 40 17.64 -16.26 -2.48
C GLY A 40 18.40 -15.27 -1.61
N ILE A 41 17.80 -14.12 -1.31
CA ILE A 41 18.28 -13.14 -0.34
C ILE A 41 17.63 -13.35 1.03
N ASP A 42 18.23 -12.76 2.07
CA ASP A 42 17.59 -12.61 3.38
C ASP A 42 16.92 -11.23 3.44
N ASP A 43 15.62 -11.20 3.12
CA ASP A 43 14.81 -9.98 2.97
C ASP A 43 14.64 -9.16 4.27
N ARG A 44 15.11 -9.71 5.40
CA ARG A 44 15.24 -8.99 6.67
C ARG A 44 16.38 -7.96 6.64
N TYR A 45 17.38 -8.13 5.78
CA TYR A 45 18.59 -7.31 5.76
C TYR A 45 18.92 -6.76 4.37
N VAL A 46 18.49 -7.44 3.31
CA VAL A 46 18.78 -7.06 1.93
C VAL A 46 17.46 -6.70 1.24
N PRO A 47 17.33 -5.52 0.62
CA PRO A 47 16.15 -5.16 -0.15
C PRO A 47 16.06 -5.91 -1.47
N HIS A 48 14.85 -6.04 -1.99
CA HIS A 48 14.60 -6.68 -3.27
C HIS A 48 15.04 -5.81 -4.44
N GLN A 49 15.28 -6.43 -5.59
CA GLN A 49 15.24 -5.76 -6.89
C GLN A 49 14.24 -6.46 -7.80
N ILE A 50 13.66 -5.73 -8.74
CA ILE A 50 12.69 -6.25 -9.69
C ILE A 50 13.43 -7.04 -10.78
N THR A 51 12.98 -8.28 -11.00
CA THR A 51 13.47 -9.15 -12.10
C THR A 51 12.55 -9.08 -13.31
N CYS A 52 11.25 -8.87 -13.10
CA CYS A 52 10.27 -8.81 -14.17
C CYS A 52 9.10 -7.86 -13.85
N VAL A 53 8.62 -7.14 -14.87
CA VAL A 53 7.40 -6.33 -14.86
C VAL A 53 6.50 -6.85 -15.97
N THR A 54 5.26 -7.20 -15.67
CA THR A 54 4.29 -7.73 -16.64
C THR A 54 2.97 -6.99 -16.52
N ALA A 55 2.49 -6.41 -17.62
CA ALA A 55 1.23 -5.67 -17.67
C ALA A 55 0.12 -6.48 -18.34
N TYR A 56 -1.06 -6.48 -17.72
CA TYR A 56 -2.25 -7.13 -18.23
C TYR A 56 -3.44 -6.17 -18.23
N ARG A 57 -4.24 -6.24 -19.29
CA ARG A 57 -5.63 -5.77 -19.22
C ARG A 57 -6.44 -6.65 -18.29
N LEU A 58 -7.51 -6.10 -17.71
CA LEU A 58 -8.46 -6.88 -16.91
C LEU A 58 -9.14 -8.02 -17.70
N THR A 59 -9.15 -7.96 -19.03
CA THR A 59 -9.62 -9.03 -19.91
C THR A 59 -8.69 -10.25 -19.95
N GLY A 60 -7.47 -10.14 -19.39
CA GLY A 60 -6.44 -11.17 -19.43
C GLY A 60 -5.47 -11.04 -20.60
N GLU A 61 -5.59 -10.01 -21.43
CA GLU A 61 -4.59 -9.73 -22.47
C GLU A 61 -3.28 -9.27 -21.83
N LEU A 62 -2.21 -10.04 -22.04
CA LEU A 62 -0.84 -9.61 -21.73
C LEU A 62 -0.44 -8.54 -22.75
N LEU A 63 -0.24 -7.30 -22.27
CA LEU A 63 0.12 -6.17 -23.11
C LEU A 63 1.60 -6.20 -23.47
N TRP A 64 2.44 -6.29 -22.43
CA TRP A 64 3.89 -6.38 -22.57
C TRP A 64 4.48 -6.99 -21.30
N GLN A 65 5.71 -7.48 -21.45
CA GLN A 65 6.52 -8.00 -20.36
C GLN A 65 7.94 -7.51 -20.53
N ARG A 66 8.58 -7.18 -19.41
CA ARG A 66 9.97 -6.74 -19.36
C ARG A 66 10.72 -7.40 -18.23
N GLY A 67 11.86 -8.00 -18.57
CA GLY A 67 12.70 -8.72 -17.62
C GLY A 67 12.49 -10.24 -17.72
N ASP A 68 12.88 -10.97 -16.69
CA ASP A 68 12.84 -12.43 -16.64
C ASP A 68 12.01 -12.90 -15.43
N SER A 69 10.87 -13.53 -15.71
CA SER A 69 9.98 -14.09 -14.69
C SER A 69 10.24 -15.58 -14.38
N SER A 70 11.22 -16.21 -15.04
CA SER A 70 11.47 -17.65 -14.92
C SER A 70 12.10 -18.06 -13.58
N GLY A 71 12.61 -17.08 -12.82
CA GLY A 71 13.14 -17.28 -11.48
C GLY A 71 12.06 -17.58 -10.45
N ARG A 72 12.49 -18.06 -9.28
CA ARG A 72 11.60 -18.15 -8.12
C ARG A 72 11.28 -16.73 -7.62
N PRO A 73 10.01 -16.38 -7.35
CA PRO A 73 9.66 -15.06 -6.85
C PRO A 73 10.20 -14.83 -5.43
N GLY A 74 10.58 -13.58 -5.15
CA GLY A 74 10.89 -13.07 -3.82
C GLY A 74 9.74 -13.23 -2.82
N SER A 75 10.07 -13.31 -1.54
CA SER A 75 9.09 -13.34 -0.44
C SER A 75 8.60 -11.94 -0.08
N PHE A 76 7.48 -11.85 0.61
CA PHE A 76 6.83 -10.59 0.98
C PHE A 76 7.30 -10.12 2.38
N GLY A 77 8.58 -10.35 2.72
CA GLY A 77 9.19 -9.93 3.98
C GLY A 77 9.84 -8.55 3.94
N SER A 78 9.93 -7.95 2.75
CA SER A 78 10.28 -6.57 2.46
C SER A 78 9.41 -6.05 1.31
N ASP A 79 9.39 -4.75 1.09
CA ASP A 79 8.65 -4.18 -0.04
C ASP A 79 9.40 -4.41 -1.36
N PHE A 80 8.70 -4.15 -2.46
CA PHE A 80 9.23 -4.30 -3.82
C PHE A 80 9.37 -2.89 -4.41
N PRO A 81 10.55 -2.51 -4.94
CA PRO A 81 10.80 -1.15 -5.41
C PRO A 81 10.15 -0.92 -6.77
N ALA A 82 8.83 -0.77 -6.78
CA ALA A 82 8.04 -0.41 -7.94
C ALA A 82 6.80 0.43 -7.58
N GLN A 83 6.49 1.44 -8.40
CA GLN A 83 5.28 2.28 -8.32
C GLN A 83 4.76 2.60 -9.71
N ILE A 84 3.49 2.99 -9.82
CA ILE A 84 2.88 3.49 -11.06
C ILE A 84 2.46 4.95 -10.86
N TYR A 85 2.96 5.85 -11.70
CA TYR A 85 2.64 7.27 -11.62
C TYR A 85 3.02 8.04 -12.89
N ASP A 86 2.25 9.08 -13.24
CA ASP A 86 2.65 10.10 -14.22
C ASP A 86 3.73 10.97 -13.57
N ILE A 87 5.00 10.58 -13.74
CA ILE A 87 6.13 11.22 -13.05
C ILE A 87 6.65 12.44 -13.80
N ASP A 88 6.42 12.52 -15.11
CA ASP A 88 6.88 13.62 -15.96
C ASP A 88 5.79 14.66 -16.32
N GLY A 89 4.54 14.39 -15.98
CA GLY A 89 3.42 15.29 -16.17
C GLY A 89 2.89 15.32 -17.60
N ASP A 90 3.19 14.31 -18.43
CA ASP A 90 2.69 14.21 -19.80
C ASP A 90 1.24 13.70 -19.90
N GLY A 91 0.65 13.29 -18.77
CA GLY A 91 -0.69 12.75 -18.66
C GLY A 91 -0.81 11.25 -18.92
N CYS A 92 0.31 10.57 -19.19
CA CYS A 92 0.42 9.10 -19.25
C CYS A 92 1.09 8.59 -17.97
N LEU A 93 0.76 7.37 -17.55
CA LEU A 93 1.42 6.77 -16.38
C LEU A 93 2.73 6.09 -16.79
N GLU A 94 3.74 6.22 -15.93
CA GLU A 94 4.96 5.42 -15.96
C GLU A 94 4.96 4.33 -14.89
N ILE A 95 5.78 3.30 -15.09
CA ILE A 95 6.21 2.39 -14.03
C ILE A 95 7.62 2.80 -13.61
N LEU A 96 7.76 3.18 -12.35
CA LEU A 96 9.05 3.42 -11.71
C LEU A 96 9.47 2.10 -11.07
N CYS A 97 10.67 1.61 -11.34
CA CYS A 97 11.17 0.40 -10.68
C CYS A 97 12.69 0.38 -10.52
N VAL A 98 13.20 -0.42 -9.59
CA VAL A 98 14.63 -0.76 -9.54
C VAL A 98 14.86 -2.14 -10.14
N MET A 99 15.57 -2.20 -11.25
CA MET A 99 15.92 -3.41 -12.01
C MET A 99 17.37 -3.31 -12.46
N ASP A 100 18.11 -4.42 -12.43
CA ASP A 100 19.54 -4.46 -12.80
C ASP A 100 20.41 -3.41 -12.07
N LYS A 101 20.11 -3.17 -10.79
CA LYS A 101 20.78 -2.15 -9.95
C LYS A 101 20.70 -0.72 -10.51
N ARG A 102 19.67 -0.42 -11.27
CA ARG A 102 19.36 0.90 -11.84
C ARG A 102 17.95 1.30 -11.47
N PHE A 103 17.73 2.57 -11.23
CA PHE A 103 16.37 3.12 -11.16
C PHE A 103 15.88 3.38 -12.58
N LEU A 104 14.77 2.77 -12.97
CA LEU A 104 14.19 2.84 -14.30
C LEU A 104 12.84 3.55 -14.27
N ILE A 105 12.58 4.34 -15.30
CA ILE A 105 11.26 4.89 -15.61
C ILE A 105 10.80 4.25 -16.92
N LEU A 106 9.72 3.49 -16.86
CA LEU A 106 9.15 2.75 -17.98
C LEU A 106 7.87 3.42 -18.47
N GLU A 107 7.72 3.57 -19.79
CA GLU A 107 6.47 3.99 -20.41
C GLU A 107 5.35 2.98 -20.11
N GLY A 108 4.24 3.42 -19.50
CA GLY A 108 3.12 2.57 -19.09
C GLY A 108 2.58 1.67 -20.19
N ALA A 109 2.26 2.24 -21.34
CA ALA A 109 1.62 1.54 -22.44
C ALA A 109 2.50 0.46 -23.10
N THR A 110 3.84 0.52 -22.97
CA THR A 110 4.75 -0.35 -23.76
C THR A 110 5.87 -1.02 -22.98
N GLY A 111 6.16 -0.59 -21.75
CA GLY A 111 7.29 -1.06 -20.96
C GLY A 111 8.67 -0.56 -21.43
N ARG A 112 8.73 0.31 -22.45
CA ARG A 112 9.99 0.88 -22.96
C ARG A 112 10.65 1.76 -21.91
N VAL A 113 11.99 1.74 -21.80
CA VAL A 113 12.73 2.73 -20.98
C VAL A 113 12.48 4.12 -21.53
N LYS A 114 11.94 5.02 -20.69
CA LYS A 114 11.99 6.47 -20.91
C LYS A 114 13.30 7.02 -20.32
N GLU A 115 13.62 6.63 -19.08
CA GLU A 115 14.83 7.09 -18.37
C GLU A 115 15.46 5.98 -17.52
N GLU A 116 16.76 6.12 -17.25
CA GLU A 116 17.50 5.29 -16.32
C GLU A 116 18.53 6.09 -15.53
N HIS A 117 18.65 5.79 -14.24
CA HIS A 117 19.53 6.51 -13.31
C HIS A 117 20.35 5.52 -12.47
N ALA A 118 21.54 5.96 -12.06
CA ALA A 118 22.34 5.21 -11.08
C ALA A 118 21.71 5.38 -9.70
N LEU A 119 21.63 4.32 -8.91
CA LEU A 119 21.14 4.44 -7.53
C LEU A 119 22.11 5.31 -6.70
N PRO A 120 21.59 6.10 -5.73
CA PRO A 120 22.43 6.90 -4.84
C PRO A 120 23.26 6.04 -3.88
N SER A 121 22.84 4.79 -3.66
CA SER A 121 23.55 3.75 -2.91
C SER A 121 23.20 2.37 -3.47
N GLU A 122 24.07 1.38 -3.28
CA GLU A 122 23.87 0.00 -3.76
C GLU A 122 22.56 -0.63 -3.28
N GLU A 123 22.13 -0.27 -2.07
CA GLU A 123 20.95 -0.82 -1.37
C GLU A 123 19.76 0.15 -1.35
N ALA A 124 19.80 1.27 -2.08
CA ALA A 124 18.74 2.27 -2.14
C ALA A 124 17.54 1.81 -2.98
N HIS A 125 16.97 0.66 -2.64
CA HIS A 125 15.96 -0.02 -3.43
C HIS A 125 15.02 -0.91 -2.59
N ASP A 126 14.76 -0.56 -1.33
CA ASP A 126 13.73 -1.25 -0.55
C ASP A 126 12.32 -0.88 -1.03
N CYS A 127 12.08 0.42 -1.20
CA CYS A 127 10.86 0.95 -1.78
C CYS A 127 11.12 2.24 -2.56
N ILE A 128 10.17 2.62 -3.40
CA ILE A 128 10.14 3.89 -4.12
C ILE A 128 8.95 4.67 -3.57
N ILE A 129 9.20 5.92 -3.16
CA ILE A 129 8.18 6.84 -2.66
C ILE A 129 8.20 8.09 -3.53
N ILE A 130 7.03 8.53 -3.96
CA ILE A 130 6.85 9.75 -4.77
C ILE A 130 6.30 10.84 -3.86
N ALA A 131 6.96 11.99 -3.81
CA ALA A 131 6.69 13.08 -2.86
C ALA A 131 6.68 14.45 -3.53
N ASN A 132 6.05 15.43 -2.88
CA ASN A 132 6.10 16.83 -3.26
C ASN A 132 7.02 17.63 -2.34
N LEU A 133 8.33 17.40 -2.42
CA LEU A 133 9.34 18.09 -1.60
C LEU A 133 9.73 19.46 -2.19
N SER A 134 9.46 19.65 -3.47
CA SER A 134 9.81 20.84 -4.25
C SER A 134 8.66 21.85 -4.39
N GLY A 135 7.50 21.61 -3.76
CA GLY A 135 6.36 22.54 -3.71
C GLY A 135 5.67 22.76 -5.07
N LYS A 136 5.54 21.69 -5.85
CA LYS A 136 4.87 21.66 -7.17
C LYS A 136 3.39 21.32 -7.03
N ASP A 137 2.63 21.54 -8.11
CA ASP A 137 1.21 21.14 -8.14
C ASP A 137 1.01 19.60 -8.17
N ARG A 138 2.06 18.86 -8.54
CA ARG A 138 2.09 17.40 -8.64
C ARG A 138 3.39 16.89 -8.00
N PRO A 139 3.35 15.84 -7.16
CA PRO A 139 4.58 15.27 -6.59
C PRO A 139 5.46 14.68 -7.70
N GLU A 140 6.70 15.14 -7.81
CA GLU A 140 7.65 14.65 -8.82
C GLU A 140 9.01 14.29 -8.24
N ASP A 141 9.19 14.50 -6.93
CA ASP A 141 10.40 14.13 -6.20
C ASP A 141 10.32 12.66 -5.79
N ILE A 142 11.48 12.03 -5.71
CA ILE A 142 11.64 10.60 -5.48
C ILE A 142 12.39 10.41 -4.18
N ILE A 143 11.87 9.56 -3.31
CA ILE A 143 12.58 9.07 -2.14
C ILE A 143 12.89 7.59 -2.35
N LEU A 144 14.16 7.24 -2.16
CA LEU A 144 14.65 5.86 -2.10
C LEU A 144 15.20 5.60 -0.70
N LYS A 145 15.11 4.36 -0.23
CA LYS A 145 15.70 3.95 1.04
C LYS A 145 16.30 2.56 0.99
N ASP A 146 17.20 2.28 1.92
CA ASP A 146 17.60 0.91 2.26
C ASP A 146 16.57 0.29 3.22
N ARG A 147 16.85 -0.91 3.74
CA ARG A 147 15.87 -1.64 4.58
C ARG A 147 15.36 -0.85 5.77
N TYR A 148 16.20 -0.13 6.50
CA TYR A 148 15.76 0.48 7.77
C TYR A 148 16.46 1.76 8.19
N PHE A 149 17.58 2.13 7.57
CA PHE A 149 18.51 3.09 8.14
C PHE A 149 18.70 4.34 7.30
N HIS A 150 18.93 4.22 5.99
CA HIS A 150 19.29 5.35 5.15
C HIS A 150 18.24 5.65 4.09
N MET A 151 17.96 6.94 3.91
CA MET A 151 17.00 7.46 2.95
C MET A 151 17.62 8.59 2.13
N TRP A 152 17.32 8.64 0.84
CA TRP A 152 17.79 9.63 -0.12
C TRP A 152 16.60 10.26 -0.82
N ALA A 153 16.42 11.57 -0.65
CA ALA A 153 15.45 12.35 -1.41
C ALA A 153 16.12 12.97 -2.63
N LEU A 154 15.49 12.81 -3.79
CA LEU A 154 15.97 13.26 -5.09
C LEU A 154 14.89 14.07 -5.79
N ASN A 155 15.28 15.07 -6.56
CA ASN A 155 14.34 15.78 -7.42
C ASN A 155 13.99 14.96 -8.67
N ARG A 156 13.12 15.49 -9.53
CA ARG A 156 12.73 14.86 -10.80
C ARG A 156 13.91 14.57 -11.74
N GLN A 157 14.98 15.36 -11.68
CA GLN A 157 16.21 15.16 -12.46
C GLN A 157 17.17 14.14 -11.83
N PHE A 158 16.73 13.49 -10.74
CA PHE A 158 17.50 12.52 -9.96
C PHE A 158 18.73 13.13 -9.27
N GLU A 159 18.70 14.44 -9.01
CA GLU A 159 19.72 15.14 -8.21
C GLU A 159 19.36 15.04 -6.73
N LEU A 160 20.36 14.75 -5.89
CA LEU A 160 20.16 14.62 -4.44
C LEU A 160 19.73 15.95 -3.81
N LEU A 161 18.59 15.94 -3.13
CA LEU A 161 18.09 17.05 -2.32
C LEU A 161 18.65 16.97 -0.90
N TRP A 162 18.44 15.83 -0.23
CA TRP A 162 18.89 15.58 1.13
C TRP A 162 18.93 14.07 1.45
N THR A 163 19.54 13.72 2.57
CA THR A 163 19.60 12.36 3.11
C THR A 163 19.15 12.34 4.57
N HIS A 164 18.52 11.24 5.00
CA HIS A 164 18.18 11.00 6.41
C HIS A 164 18.74 9.65 6.87
N GLU A 165 19.19 9.60 8.12
CA GLU A 165 19.56 8.37 8.81
C GLU A 165 18.71 8.24 10.07
N GLY A 166 18.01 7.11 10.22
CA GLY A 166 17.08 6.92 11.34
C GLY A 166 16.50 5.52 11.38
N ASN A 167 15.37 5.36 12.06
CA ASN A 167 14.58 4.14 12.05
C ASN A 167 13.41 4.32 11.09
N LEU A 168 13.60 3.94 9.84
CA LEU A 168 12.70 4.28 8.73
C LEU A 168 11.44 3.40 8.64
N GLY A 169 11.39 2.31 9.41
CA GLY A 169 10.34 1.31 9.28
C GLY A 169 10.24 0.72 7.88
N HIS A 170 9.06 0.21 7.55
CA HIS A 170 8.82 -0.47 6.28
C HIS A 170 8.56 0.48 5.11
N PHE A 171 7.77 1.54 5.33
CA PHE A 171 7.40 2.47 4.27
C PHE A 171 7.11 3.87 4.84
N PRO A 172 8.02 4.85 4.68
CA PRO A 172 7.75 6.24 5.01
C PRO A 172 6.54 6.80 4.27
N TRP A 173 5.74 7.63 4.96
CA TRP A 173 4.55 8.27 4.38
C TRP A 173 4.79 9.77 4.21
N CYS A 174 4.44 10.33 3.04
CA CYS A 174 4.60 11.75 2.78
C CYS A 174 3.25 12.47 2.81
N SER A 175 3.13 13.64 3.41
CA SER A 175 1.89 14.42 3.37
C SER A 175 2.17 15.85 3.75
N ASP A 176 1.53 16.78 3.06
CA ASP A 176 1.42 18.18 3.51
C ASP A 176 0.51 18.24 4.74
N VAL A 177 1.08 18.03 5.94
CA VAL A 177 0.31 17.99 7.19
C VAL A 177 0.11 19.39 7.77
N ASN A 178 0.90 20.36 7.31
CA ASN A 178 0.87 21.73 7.81
C ASN A 178 0.14 22.72 6.87
N GLY A 179 -0.12 22.32 5.62
CA GLY A 179 -0.84 23.09 4.59
C GLY A 179 0.01 24.13 3.84
N ASP A 180 1.34 24.01 3.82
CA ASP A 180 2.24 24.96 3.17
C ASP A 180 2.54 24.64 1.69
N GLY A 181 1.99 23.54 1.18
CA GLY A 181 2.15 23.06 -0.19
C GLY A 181 3.34 22.14 -0.40
N TYR A 182 4.06 21.76 0.66
CA TYR A 182 5.14 20.79 0.63
C TYR A 182 4.76 19.54 1.42
N ASP A 183 5.18 18.37 0.96
CA ASP A 183 5.02 17.15 1.74
C ASP A 183 6.04 17.14 2.90
N GLU A 184 5.57 17.02 4.14
CA GLU A 184 6.36 16.42 5.23
C GLU A 184 6.54 14.92 4.99
N VAL A 185 7.57 14.32 5.61
CA VAL A 185 7.86 12.88 5.50
C VAL A 185 7.88 12.24 6.88
N MET A 186 6.88 11.40 7.17
CA MET A 186 6.91 10.52 8.33
C MET A 186 7.81 9.32 8.02
N ALA A 187 9.07 9.41 8.42
CA ALA A 187 10.14 8.44 8.19
C ALA A 187 10.26 7.49 9.38
N GLY A 188 9.36 6.51 9.44
CA GLY A 188 9.23 5.59 10.56
C GLY A 188 8.74 6.29 11.80
N TYR A 189 9.65 6.77 12.66
CA TYR A 189 9.29 7.50 13.89
C TYR A 189 9.67 8.98 13.88
N ASP A 190 10.38 9.46 12.85
CA ASP A 190 10.71 10.88 12.70
C ASP A 190 9.76 11.53 11.69
N LEU A 191 9.14 12.66 12.07
CA LEU A 191 8.52 13.55 11.09
C LEU A 191 9.58 14.54 10.59
N LEU A 192 9.83 14.54 9.28
CA LEU A 192 10.77 15.42 8.61
C LEU A 192 10.03 16.53 7.86
N ASP A 193 10.60 17.73 7.81
CA ASP A 193 10.19 18.76 6.87
C ASP A 193 10.62 18.41 5.42
N HIS A 194 10.17 19.22 4.45
CA HIS A 194 10.51 19.01 3.03
C HIS A 194 12.01 19.13 2.71
N ASN A 195 12.83 19.64 3.64
CA ASN A 195 14.29 19.73 3.53
C ASN A 195 15.02 18.60 4.27
N GLY A 196 14.29 17.61 4.81
CA GLY A 196 14.85 16.48 5.54
C GLY A 196 15.26 16.80 6.98
N GLN A 197 14.82 17.93 7.55
CA GLN A 197 15.08 18.27 8.95
C GLN A 197 14.02 17.63 9.84
N VAL A 198 14.45 16.97 10.92
CA VAL A 198 13.54 16.41 11.92
C VAL A 198 12.78 17.53 12.62
N LEU A 199 11.46 17.53 12.47
CA LEU A 199 10.53 18.40 13.19
C LEU A 199 10.30 17.85 14.60
N TRP A 200 9.99 16.55 14.69
CA TRP A 200 9.81 15.82 15.95
C TRP A 200 9.92 14.31 15.73
N SER A 201 10.01 13.55 16.82
CA SER A 201 10.01 12.09 16.82
C SER A 201 8.95 11.52 17.75
N CYS A 202 8.37 10.38 17.39
CA CYS A 202 7.53 9.59 18.29
C CYS A 202 8.30 9.22 19.57
N ARG A 203 7.56 9.00 20.66
CA ARG A 203 8.15 8.75 21.98
C ARG A 203 7.79 7.37 22.47
N ASP A 204 8.69 6.76 23.23
CA ASP A 204 8.44 5.49 23.92
C ASP A 204 7.89 4.39 22.99
N LEU A 205 8.50 4.27 21.80
CA LEU A 205 8.23 3.20 20.84
C LEU A 205 9.46 2.31 20.73
N GLU A 206 9.22 1.01 20.82
CA GLU A 206 10.22 -0.03 20.54
C GLU A 206 10.09 -0.49 19.08
N ASP A 207 11.09 -1.22 18.61
CA ASP A 207 11.19 -1.74 17.24
C ASP A 207 11.01 -0.64 16.18
N HIS A 208 10.26 -0.88 15.11
CA HIS A 208 10.09 0.02 13.97
C HIS A 208 8.61 0.19 13.61
N ALA A 209 8.28 1.27 12.90
CA ALA A 209 6.92 1.47 12.38
C ALA A 209 6.62 0.45 11.28
N ASP A 210 5.57 -0.35 11.48
CA ASP A 210 5.11 -1.30 10.47
C ASP A 210 4.19 -0.63 9.45
N CYS A 211 3.37 0.33 9.87
CA CYS A 211 2.52 1.11 8.97
C CYS A 211 2.28 2.53 9.48
N LEU A 212 2.00 3.43 8.53
CA LEU A 212 1.80 4.85 8.77
C LEU A 212 0.57 5.34 8.02
N TRP A 213 -0.27 6.10 8.71
CA TRP A 213 -1.48 6.70 8.13
C TRP A 213 -1.60 8.17 8.50
N VAL A 214 -2.18 8.96 7.60
CA VAL A 214 -2.49 10.37 7.84
C VAL A 214 -4.00 10.60 7.64
N GLY A 215 -4.64 11.40 8.48
CA GLY A 215 -6.03 11.79 8.27
C GLY A 215 -6.65 12.52 9.45
N ASP A 216 -7.82 13.12 9.25
CA ASP A 216 -8.59 13.82 10.29
C ASP A 216 -9.30 12.81 11.21
N VAL A 217 -8.52 12.19 12.11
CA VAL A 217 -8.97 11.07 12.94
C VAL A 217 -9.91 11.55 14.03
N ASN A 218 -9.64 12.70 14.65
CA ASN A 218 -10.49 13.25 15.71
C ASN A 218 -11.68 14.07 15.17
N GLY A 219 -11.67 14.48 13.90
CA GLY A 219 -12.75 15.23 13.25
C GLY A 219 -12.72 16.74 13.49
N ASP A 220 -11.58 17.31 13.86
CA ASP A 220 -11.40 18.75 14.11
C ASP A 220 -11.02 19.54 12.84
N GLY A 221 -10.81 18.84 11.72
CA GLY A 221 -10.47 19.41 10.42
C GLY A 221 -8.96 19.54 10.18
N LYS A 222 -8.12 18.97 11.05
CA LYS A 222 -6.67 18.89 10.87
C LYS A 222 -6.23 17.43 10.68
N PRO A 223 -5.15 17.18 9.93
CA PRO A 223 -4.63 15.83 9.81
C PRO A 223 -3.84 15.43 11.06
N GLU A 224 -4.07 14.20 11.51
CA GLU A 224 -3.23 13.49 12.45
C GLU A 224 -2.42 12.40 11.76
N ILE A 225 -1.39 11.91 12.46
CA ILE A 225 -0.51 10.82 12.03
C ILE A 225 -0.75 9.63 12.95
N ALA A 226 -1.31 8.55 12.39
CA ALA A 226 -1.50 7.28 13.08
C ALA A 226 -0.34 6.33 12.74
N VAL A 227 0.28 5.78 13.77
CA VAL A 227 1.41 4.85 13.66
C VAL A 227 0.99 3.48 14.16
N GLY A 228 1.22 2.46 13.34
CA GLY A 228 1.11 1.05 13.72
C GLY A 228 2.49 0.37 13.77
N GLY A 229 2.63 -0.60 14.66
CA GLY A 229 3.89 -1.29 14.96
C GLY A 229 3.78 -1.99 16.32
N SER A 230 4.74 -1.74 17.21
CA SER A 230 4.68 -2.24 18.60
C SER A 230 3.46 -1.74 19.38
N VAL A 231 3.01 -0.51 19.09
CA VAL A 231 1.84 0.13 19.71
C VAL A 231 1.10 0.94 18.65
N THR A 232 -0.24 1.01 18.74
CA THR A 232 -1.00 1.98 17.93
C THR A 232 -1.07 3.31 18.67
N CYS A 233 -0.63 4.39 18.02
CA CYS A 233 -0.66 5.73 18.59
C CYS A 233 -1.07 6.77 17.55
N LEU A 234 -1.56 7.92 18.02
CA LEU A 234 -1.97 9.04 17.20
C LEU A 234 -1.24 10.30 17.65
N TYR A 235 -0.64 10.99 16.69
CA TYR A 235 0.05 12.27 16.89
C TYR A 235 -0.63 13.36 16.08
N SER A 236 -0.67 14.58 16.62
CA SER A 236 -0.93 15.78 15.81
C SER A 236 0.22 16.05 14.83
N ALA A 237 -0.03 16.89 13.83
CA ALA A 237 1.02 17.37 12.93
C ALA A 237 2.19 18.04 13.68
N GLU A 238 1.93 18.65 14.84
CA GLU A 238 2.94 19.30 15.69
C GLU A 238 3.66 18.34 16.66
N GLY A 239 3.34 17.04 16.65
CA GLY A 239 4.04 16.03 17.44
C GLY A 239 3.54 15.87 18.88
N GLU A 240 2.32 16.35 19.17
CA GLU A 240 1.62 16.01 20.41
C GLU A 240 0.99 14.62 20.29
N GLU A 241 1.34 13.70 21.18
CA GLU A 241 0.66 12.41 21.30
C GLU A 241 -0.74 12.62 21.86
N LEU A 242 -1.76 12.37 21.03
CA LEU A 242 -3.16 12.57 21.42
C LEU A 242 -3.68 11.37 22.22
N TRP A 243 -3.33 10.16 21.79
CA TRP A 243 -3.62 8.94 22.51
C TRP A 243 -2.70 7.80 22.11
N ARG A 244 -2.71 6.77 22.96
CA ARG A 244 -1.98 5.52 22.79
C ARG A 244 -2.86 4.35 23.16
N TYR A 245 -2.91 3.34 22.31
CA TYR A 245 -3.70 2.14 22.52
C TYR A 245 -2.82 0.97 22.94
N ASP A 246 -2.96 0.55 24.19
CA ASP A 246 -2.23 -0.55 24.83
C ASP A 246 -2.99 -1.90 24.82
N GLY A 247 -4.15 -1.93 24.15
CA GLY A 247 -4.98 -3.14 24.08
C GLY A 247 -4.49 -4.18 23.06
N SER A 248 -3.44 -3.90 22.26
CA SER A 248 -2.81 -4.85 21.33
C SER A 248 -1.44 -5.32 21.80
N VAL A 249 -1.04 -6.52 21.39
CA VAL A 249 0.34 -7.02 21.55
C VAL A 249 1.27 -6.40 20.51
N GLU A 250 0.85 -6.41 19.24
CA GLU A 250 1.61 -5.85 18.12
C GLU A 250 0.60 -5.51 17.01
N SER A 251 0.44 -4.22 16.72
CA SER A 251 -0.52 -3.70 15.74
C SER A 251 0.15 -3.48 14.39
N GLN A 252 0.43 -4.57 13.68
CA GLN A 252 1.23 -4.50 12.45
C GLN A 252 0.54 -3.69 11.34
N HIS A 253 -0.77 -3.87 11.17
CA HIS A 253 -1.56 -3.17 10.16
C HIS A 253 -2.70 -2.43 10.83
N ILE A 254 -2.82 -1.14 10.50
CA ILE A 254 -4.00 -0.33 10.77
C ILE A 254 -4.54 0.23 9.46
N ALA A 255 -5.77 0.70 9.47
CA ALA A 255 -6.41 1.39 8.38
C ALA A 255 -7.36 2.45 8.92
N LEU A 256 -7.23 3.67 8.40
CA LEU A 256 -8.17 4.74 8.71
C LEU A 256 -9.36 4.66 7.76
N GLY A 257 -10.55 4.96 8.28
CA GLY A 257 -11.75 5.04 7.46
C GLY A 257 -13.00 5.47 8.24
N LYS A 258 -14.01 5.90 7.52
CA LYS A 258 -15.34 6.25 8.03
C LYS A 258 -16.22 4.99 8.17
N PHE A 259 -15.73 4.00 8.91
CA PHE A 259 -16.39 2.69 9.04
C PHE A 259 -17.71 2.75 9.82
N LEU A 260 -17.89 3.77 10.68
CA LEU A 260 -19.13 4.04 11.41
C LEU A 260 -19.73 5.39 10.99
N PRO A 261 -20.54 5.41 9.91
CA PRO A 261 -21.20 6.62 9.43
C PRO A 261 -22.01 7.30 10.55
N GLY A 262 -21.77 8.60 10.76
CA GLY A 262 -22.45 9.41 11.77
C GLY A 262 -21.65 9.69 13.05
N ARG A 263 -20.49 9.06 13.24
CA ARG A 263 -19.52 9.50 14.26
C ARG A 263 -18.65 10.65 13.75
N PRO A 264 -18.15 11.56 14.61
CA PRO A 264 -17.10 12.51 14.22
C PRO A 264 -15.80 11.77 13.88
N GLY A 265 -14.95 12.40 13.05
CA GLY A 265 -13.63 11.89 12.70
C GLY A 265 -13.61 10.51 12.02
N LEU A 266 -12.43 9.92 11.93
CA LEU A 266 -12.22 8.58 11.38
C LEU A 266 -12.22 7.53 12.49
N GLN A 267 -12.33 6.27 12.09
CA GLN A 267 -12.08 5.13 12.96
C GLN A 267 -10.77 4.46 12.53
N VAL A 268 -10.15 3.74 13.46
CA VAL A 268 -8.93 2.98 13.22
C VAL A 268 -9.28 1.49 13.27
N ALA A 269 -9.40 0.86 12.12
CA ALA A 269 -9.45 -0.61 12.05
C ALA A 269 -8.01 -1.12 12.12
N GLY A 270 -7.75 -2.15 12.93
CA GLY A 270 -6.40 -2.66 13.05
C GLY A 270 -6.34 -4.16 13.24
N LEU A 271 -5.13 -4.68 13.24
CA LEU A 271 -4.83 -6.09 13.45
C LEU A 271 -3.86 -6.27 14.60
N ASP A 272 -4.26 -7.02 15.62
CA ASP A 272 -3.41 -7.42 16.73
C ASP A 272 -2.81 -8.82 16.49
N ARG A 273 -1.47 -8.94 16.47
CA ARG A 273 -0.76 -10.22 16.45
C ARG A 273 -0.69 -10.86 17.84
N ILE A 274 -1.86 -11.32 18.30
CA ILE A 274 -2.09 -11.95 19.63
C ILE A 274 -1.04 -13.02 19.99
N ARG A 275 -0.66 -13.85 19.03
CA ARG A 275 0.45 -14.79 19.14
C ARG A 275 1.25 -14.78 17.85
N ARG A 276 2.49 -14.30 17.93
CA ARG A 276 3.41 -14.30 16.80
C ARG A 276 3.67 -15.72 16.32
N GLY A 277 3.41 -15.98 15.04
CA GLY A 277 3.95 -17.13 14.34
C GLY A 277 5.33 -16.80 13.78
N ASP A 278 6.16 -17.81 13.59
CA ASP A 278 7.47 -17.66 12.92
C ASP A 278 7.56 -18.73 11.83
N GLY A 279 7.06 -18.38 10.65
CA GLY A 279 7.06 -19.27 9.48
C GLY A 279 8.48 -19.69 9.08
N TYR A 280 9.49 -18.83 9.29
CA TYR A 280 10.90 -19.15 9.03
C TYR A 280 11.43 -20.23 9.98
N LYS A 281 10.87 -20.33 11.19
CA LYS A 281 11.13 -21.43 12.14
C LYS A 281 10.11 -22.56 12.06
N GLY A 282 9.24 -22.57 11.06
CA GLY A 282 8.20 -23.59 10.89
C GLY A 282 7.03 -23.49 11.89
N GLN A 283 6.88 -22.34 12.56
CA GLN A 283 5.82 -22.07 13.53
C GLN A 283 4.62 -21.40 12.84
N TRP A 284 3.73 -22.24 12.32
CA TRP A 284 2.54 -21.82 11.56
C TRP A 284 1.26 -21.76 12.41
N ASP A 285 1.37 -21.76 13.73
CA ASP A 285 0.26 -21.75 14.70
C ASP A 285 0.00 -20.38 15.34
N GLY A 286 0.58 -19.33 14.76
CA GLY A 286 0.30 -17.95 15.13
C GLY A 286 -1.19 -17.60 15.05
N LYS A 287 -1.56 -16.53 15.76
CA LYS A 287 -2.93 -16.05 15.89
C LYS A 287 -2.96 -14.52 15.87
N ASP A 288 -3.75 -13.96 14.97
CA ASP A 288 -4.04 -12.54 14.88
C ASP A 288 -5.56 -12.27 14.98
N GLY A 289 -5.96 -11.05 15.32
CA GLY A 289 -7.37 -10.68 15.44
C GLY A 289 -7.58 -9.20 15.13
N MET A 290 -8.67 -8.87 14.45
CA MET A 290 -8.98 -7.47 14.14
C MET A 290 -9.45 -6.72 15.38
N PHE A 291 -9.26 -5.41 15.40
CA PHE A 291 -9.86 -4.50 16.38
C PHE A 291 -10.35 -3.23 15.70
N MET A 292 -11.13 -2.45 16.44
CA MET A 292 -11.61 -1.13 16.01
C MET A 292 -11.47 -0.13 17.14
N LEU A 293 -10.89 1.03 16.84
CA LEU A 293 -10.85 2.19 17.72
C LEU A 293 -11.73 3.32 17.15
N ASP A 294 -12.30 4.15 18.03
CA ASP A 294 -12.80 5.47 17.61
C ASP A 294 -11.67 6.51 17.53
N GLY A 295 -12.02 7.73 17.12
CA GLY A 295 -11.06 8.83 16.94
C GLY A 295 -10.37 9.30 18.24
N GLU A 296 -10.87 8.88 19.40
CA GLU A 296 -10.27 9.15 20.71
C GLU A 296 -9.39 7.98 21.21
N GLY A 297 -9.14 6.97 20.36
CA GLY A 297 -8.31 5.81 20.69
C GLY A 297 -9.01 4.76 21.56
N LYS A 298 -10.34 4.86 21.74
CA LYS A 298 -11.08 3.91 22.56
C LYS A 298 -11.46 2.68 21.75
N GLU A 299 -11.15 1.49 22.30
CA GLU A 299 -11.59 0.22 21.73
C GLU A 299 -13.13 0.14 21.68
N LEU A 300 -13.65 -0.03 20.47
CA LEU A 300 -15.06 -0.29 20.21
C LEU A 300 -15.37 -1.78 20.21
N TRP A 301 -14.48 -2.57 19.62
CA TRP A 301 -14.54 -4.02 19.63
C TRP A 301 -13.17 -4.61 19.28
N LYS A 302 -12.99 -5.88 19.67
CA LYS A 302 -11.85 -6.70 19.31
C LYS A 302 -12.32 -8.12 19.00
N GLU A 303 -11.81 -8.67 17.91
CA GLU A 303 -12.17 -9.99 17.42
C GLU A 303 -11.62 -11.07 18.37
N ASP A 304 -12.51 -11.91 18.88
CA ASP A 304 -12.11 -13.16 19.53
C ASP A 304 -11.79 -14.21 18.46
N ARG A 305 -10.59 -14.11 17.87
CA ARG A 305 -10.14 -15.01 16.79
C ARG A 305 -10.10 -16.46 17.28
N GLN A 306 -10.88 -17.32 16.62
CA GLN A 306 -10.93 -18.77 16.89
C GLN A 306 -10.04 -19.62 15.98
N THR A 307 -9.61 -19.10 14.83
CA THR A 307 -8.78 -19.83 13.87
C THR A 307 -7.31 -19.44 13.97
N LYS A 308 -6.43 -20.27 13.39
CA LYS A 308 -5.00 -19.94 13.21
C LYS A 308 -4.82 -18.93 12.08
N GLY A 309 -3.69 -18.21 12.09
CA GLY A 309 -3.31 -17.19 11.11
C GLY A 309 -2.59 -16.04 11.80
N TRP A 310 -1.52 -15.51 11.21
CA TRP A 310 -0.73 -14.41 11.80
C TRP A 310 -0.24 -13.37 10.79
N LEU A 311 -0.69 -13.51 9.53
CA LEU A 311 -0.33 -12.68 8.39
C LEU A 311 -1.58 -12.05 7.78
N THR A 312 -2.64 -11.86 8.58
CA THR A 312 -3.79 -11.08 8.13
C THR A 312 -3.29 -9.70 7.68
N ILE A 313 -3.86 -9.20 6.61
CA ILE A 313 -3.66 -7.82 6.18
C ILE A 313 -5.02 -7.13 6.28
N VAL A 314 -5.03 -5.96 6.91
CA VAL A 314 -6.23 -5.12 7.09
C VAL A 314 -6.00 -3.82 6.33
N ASP A 315 -7.03 -3.38 5.61
CA ASP A 315 -7.04 -2.17 4.81
C ASP A 315 -8.45 -1.55 4.76
N GLY A 316 -8.57 -0.32 4.28
CA GLY A 316 -9.84 0.37 4.06
C GLY A 316 -10.23 0.40 2.58
N LEU A 317 -11.39 -0.18 2.24
CA LEU A 317 -11.99 -0.16 0.89
C LEU A 317 -13.18 0.80 0.85
N TYR A 318 -13.23 1.66 -0.17
CA TYR A 318 -14.30 2.67 -0.33
C TYR A 318 -15.35 2.27 -1.37
N ASN A 319 -16.61 2.49 -1.03
CA ASN A 319 -17.73 2.58 -1.98
C ASN A 319 -17.97 1.35 -2.88
N TRP A 320 -17.73 0.14 -2.36
CA TRP A 320 -17.86 -1.16 -3.05
C TRP A 320 -19.04 -1.29 -4.04
N ASN A 321 -20.22 -0.81 -3.65
CA ASN A 321 -21.44 -0.93 -4.44
C ASN A 321 -22.15 0.42 -4.69
N GLY A 322 -21.48 1.55 -4.48
CA GLY A 322 -22.08 2.88 -4.66
C GLY A 322 -22.84 3.41 -3.44
N GLU A 323 -22.67 2.81 -2.25
CA GLU A 323 -23.34 3.24 -1.01
C GLU A 323 -22.67 4.43 -0.30
N GLY A 324 -21.49 4.86 -0.74
CA GLY A 324 -20.69 5.92 -0.11
C GLY A 324 -20.16 5.54 1.28
N LYS A 325 -19.76 4.27 1.47
CA LYS A 325 -19.31 3.73 2.76
C LYS A 325 -17.91 3.14 2.66
N ASP A 326 -17.16 3.26 3.74
CA ASP A 326 -15.91 2.51 3.94
C ASP A 326 -16.20 1.12 4.55
N TYR A 327 -15.45 0.13 4.09
CA TYR A 327 -15.41 -1.22 4.61
C TYR A 327 -14.00 -1.58 5.04
N ILE A 328 -13.90 -2.42 6.06
CA ILE A 328 -12.63 -3.03 6.43
C ILE A 328 -12.40 -4.20 5.47
N LEU A 329 -11.38 -4.11 4.62
CA LEU A 329 -10.91 -5.23 3.82
C LEU A 329 -9.94 -6.03 4.66
N ALA A 330 -10.18 -7.34 4.83
CA ALA A 330 -9.20 -8.22 5.45
C ALA A 330 -8.95 -9.48 4.61
N TYR A 331 -7.68 -9.80 4.41
CA TYR A 331 -7.22 -10.91 3.57
C TYR A 331 -5.99 -11.58 4.18
N ARG A 332 -5.52 -12.69 3.59
CA ARG A 332 -4.41 -13.51 4.14
C ARG A 332 -4.64 -13.97 5.57
N ARG A 333 -5.92 -14.18 5.93
CA ARG A 333 -6.37 -14.41 7.32
C ARG A 333 -5.92 -15.73 7.94
N GLY A 334 -5.46 -16.68 7.13
CA GLY A 334 -5.06 -18.01 7.59
C GLY A 334 -6.23 -18.87 8.07
N GLY A 335 -5.94 -20.15 8.37
CA GLY A 335 -6.92 -21.06 8.97
C GLY A 335 -8.13 -21.35 8.08
N GLY A 336 -8.02 -21.16 6.76
CA GLY A 336 -9.11 -21.34 5.80
C GLY A 336 -10.11 -20.17 5.73
N VAL A 337 -9.82 -19.06 6.41
CA VAL A 337 -10.64 -17.84 6.34
C VAL A 337 -10.25 -17.06 5.09
N LYS A 338 -11.21 -16.95 4.16
CA LYS A 338 -11.03 -16.24 2.90
C LYS A 338 -11.10 -14.72 3.08
N PRO A 339 -10.60 -13.93 2.11
CA PRO A 339 -10.79 -12.50 2.06
C PRO A 339 -12.27 -12.10 2.21
N ALA A 340 -12.50 -10.97 2.87
CA ALA A 340 -13.84 -10.42 3.09
C ALA A 340 -13.81 -8.91 3.32
N LEU A 341 -14.96 -8.27 3.07
CA LEU A 341 -15.27 -6.92 3.54
C LEU A 341 -16.10 -7.01 4.81
N TYR A 342 -15.72 -6.25 5.82
CA TYR A 342 -16.43 -6.14 7.09
C TYR A 342 -16.99 -4.72 7.26
N ASP A 343 -18.14 -4.63 7.92
CA ASP A 343 -18.67 -3.33 8.36
C ASP A 343 -17.91 -2.80 9.60
N GLY A 344 -18.20 -1.58 10.02
CA GLY A 344 -17.57 -0.97 11.20
C GLY A 344 -17.83 -1.67 12.53
N TRP A 345 -18.70 -2.69 12.57
CA TRP A 345 -18.96 -3.52 13.75
C TRP A 345 -18.33 -4.91 13.65
N GLY A 346 -17.49 -5.15 12.63
CA GLY A 346 -16.80 -6.42 12.43
C GLY A 346 -17.68 -7.52 11.86
N ASN A 347 -18.89 -7.22 11.36
CA ASN A 347 -19.71 -8.20 10.68
C ASN A 347 -19.28 -8.32 9.22
N THR A 348 -19.20 -9.54 8.71
CA THR A 348 -18.93 -9.80 7.29
C THR A 348 -20.05 -9.24 6.41
N ALA A 349 -19.74 -8.22 5.61
CA ALA A 349 -20.66 -7.60 4.66
C ALA A 349 -20.61 -8.27 3.27
N VAL A 350 -19.42 -8.70 2.87
CA VAL A 350 -19.12 -9.39 1.61
C VAL A 350 -18.05 -10.46 1.86
N SER A 351 -18.25 -11.66 1.32
CA SER A 351 -17.25 -12.73 1.33
C SER A 351 -16.79 -13.00 -0.09
N PHE A 352 -15.48 -13.19 -0.26
CA PHE A 352 -14.93 -13.59 -1.54
C PHE A 352 -14.69 -15.11 -1.60
N PRO A 353 -14.94 -15.75 -2.75
CA PRO A 353 -14.83 -17.19 -2.88
C PRO A 353 -13.39 -17.66 -3.10
N GLU A 354 -12.45 -16.78 -3.43
CA GLU A 354 -11.06 -17.11 -3.72
C GLU A 354 -10.14 -16.63 -2.60
N ASP A 355 -8.97 -17.26 -2.47
CA ASP A 355 -7.95 -16.90 -1.48
C ASP A 355 -6.66 -16.48 -2.21
N GLY A 356 -5.95 -15.49 -1.66
CA GLY A 356 -4.81 -14.87 -2.34
C GLY A 356 -4.42 -13.51 -1.77
N TYR A 357 -3.55 -12.82 -2.50
CA TYR A 357 -3.30 -11.40 -2.29
C TYR A 357 -4.42 -10.59 -2.93
N VAL A 358 -4.62 -9.37 -2.43
CA VAL A 358 -5.74 -8.51 -2.85
C VAL A 358 -5.21 -7.18 -3.36
N LEU A 359 -5.72 -6.74 -4.50
CA LEU A 359 -5.63 -5.37 -4.99
C LEU A 359 -7.04 -4.78 -4.98
N HIS A 360 -7.15 -3.47 -4.77
CA HIS A 360 -8.42 -2.78 -4.96
C HIS A 360 -8.21 -1.32 -5.37
N GLY A 361 -9.22 -0.80 -6.05
CA GLY A 361 -9.25 0.57 -6.57
C GLY A 361 -10.43 0.73 -7.52
N ASP A 362 -10.71 1.95 -7.94
CA ASP A 362 -11.74 2.24 -8.94
C ASP A 362 -11.24 1.85 -10.34
N LEU A 363 -11.41 0.58 -10.71
CA LEU A 363 -10.87 0.01 -11.94
C LEU A 363 -11.45 0.63 -13.23
N PHE A 364 -12.55 1.40 -13.14
CA PHE A 364 -13.31 1.89 -14.29
C PHE A 364 -13.59 3.40 -14.25
N GLY A 365 -13.10 4.14 -13.24
CA GLY A 365 -13.36 5.58 -13.10
C GLY A 365 -14.83 5.92 -12.82
N ARG A 366 -15.49 5.11 -11.99
CA ARG A 366 -16.93 5.17 -11.69
C ARG A 366 -17.26 5.47 -10.22
N ASP A 367 -16.27 5.95 -9.47
CA ASP A 367 -16.35 6.27 -8.05
C ASP A 367 -16.75 5.05 -7.20
N LYS A 368 -16.28 3.86 -7.57
CA LYS A 368 -16.53 2.61 -6.83
C LYS A 368 -15.30 1.74 -6.92
N GLU A 369 -14.81 1.29 -5.77
CA GLU A 369 -13.70 0.35 -5.78
C GLU A 369 -14.17 -1.07 -6.11
N ASP A 370 -13.32 -1.75 -6.87
CA ASP A 370 -13.42 -3.15 -7.24
C ASP A 370 -12.23 -3.91 -6.63
N VAL A 371 -12.35 -5.24 -6.54
CA VAL A 371 -11.38 -6.09 -5.86
C VAL A 371 -10.81 -7.09 -6.84
N ILE A 372 -9.48 -7.19 -6.90
CA ILE A 372 -8.78 -8.26 -7.60
C ILE A 372 -8.16 -9.16 -6.55
N ILE A 373 -8.55 -10.43 -6.53
CA ILE A 373 -7.84 -11.45 -5.74
C ILE A 373 -6.92 -12.18 -6.71
N TYR A 374 -5.68 -12.45 -6.33
CA TYR A 374 -4.75 -13.17 -7.18
C TYR A 374 -3.93 -14.22 -6.43
N SER A 375 -3.68 -15.33 -7.12
CA SER A 375 -2.78 -16.42 -6.74
C SER A 375 -1.47 -16.31 -7.52
N GLU A 376 -0.68 -17.38 -7.56
CA GLU A 376 0.54 -17.45 -8.37
C GLU A 376 0.28 -17.37 -9.88
N ASP A 377 -0.86 -17.90 -10.33
CA ASP A 377 -1.15 -18.13 -11.75
C ASP A 377 -2.48 -17.54 -12.23
N THR A 378 -3.33 -17.07 -11.32
CA THR A 378 -4.69 -16.64 -11.66
C THR A 378 -5.06 -15.35 -10.94
N ALA A 379 -5.72 -14.44 -11.66
CA ALA A 379 -6.38 -13.27 -11.09
C ALA A 379 -7.91 -13.36 -11.28
N TRP A 380 -8.66 -12.96 -10.27
CA TRP A 380 -10.11 -12.89 -10.26
C TRP A 380 -10.57 -11.47 -9.92
N VAL A 381 -11.36 -10.87 -10.82
CA VAL A 381 -11.88 -9.51 -10.67
C VAL A 381 -13.30 -9.57 -10.15
N PHE A 382 -13.53 -8.94 -9.00
CA PHE A 382 -14.81 -8.88 -8.32
C PHE A 382 -15.34 -7.45 -8.24
N SER A 383 -16.66 -7.33 -8.33
CA SER A 383 -17.36 -6.06 -8.19
C SER A 383 -18.63 -6.17 -7.34
N GLY A 384 -19.01 -5.08 -6.67
CA GLY A 384 -20.31 -4.95 -6.02
C GLY A 384 -21.47 -4.74 -7.00
N THR A 385 -21.17 -4.34 -8.25
CA THR A 385 -22.15 -4.08 -9.29
C THR A 385 -21.83 -4.86 -10.57
N PRO A 386 -22.82 -5.20 -11.42
CA PRO A 386 -22.52 -5.83 -12.69
C PRO A 386 -21.60 -4.93 -13.53
N ALA A 387 -20.57 -5.52 -14.12
CA ALA A 387 -19.71 -4.90 -15.12
C ALA A 387 -19.33 -5.99 -16.14
N ASP A 388 -19.24 -5.61 -17.42
CA ASP A 388 -18.84 -6.51 -18.50
C ASP A 388 -17.50 -6.04 -19.07
N LEU A 389 -16.46 -6.86 -18.90
CA LEU A 389 -15.12 -6.54 -19.39
C LEU A 389 -15.03 -6.53 -20.92
N ALA A 390 -16.02 -7.06 -21.64
CA ALA A 390 -16.11 -6.96 -23.10
C ALA A 390 -16.59 -5.58 -23.58
N GLU A 391 -17.18 -4.75 -22.70
CA GLU A 391 -17.51 -3.37 -23.03
C GLU A 391 -16.22 -2.58 -23.30
N LYS A 392 -16.32 -1.57 -24.17
CA LYS A 392 -15.18 -0.70 -24.43
C LYS A 392 -14.89 0.16 -23.19
N PRO A 393 -13.61 0.36 -22.85
CA PRO A 393 -13.19 1.37 -21.88
C PRO A 393 -13.74 2.76 -22.19
N SER A 394 -13.80 3.61 -21.17
CA SER A 394 -14.51 4.89 -21.24
C SER A 394 -13.86 5.92 -22.18
N GLY A 395 -12.60 5.72 -22.54
CA GLY A 395 -11.74 6.67 -23.26
C GLY A 395 -11.32 7.87 -22.42
N LYS A 396 -11.57 7.84 -21.10
CA LYS A 396 -11.19 8.89 -20.16
C LYS A 396 -10.27 8.29 -19.10
N PRO A 397 -9.01 8.75 -19.00
CA PRO A 397 -8.05 8.20 -18.06
C PRO A 397 -8.61 8.13 -16.64
N VAL A 398 -8.41 6.98 -15.99
CA VAL A 398 -8.75 6.81 -14.59
C VAL A 398 -7.66 7.46 -13.71
N PRO A 399 -8.02 8.33 -12.74
CA PRO A 399 -7.01 9.00 -11.91
C PRO A 399 -6.14 8.04 -11.10
N GLN A 400 -4.82 8.27 -11.14
CA GLN A 400 -3.86 7.58 -10.28
C GLN A 400 -3.81 8.25 -8.90
N VAL A 401 -4.69 7.80 -8.00
CA VAL A 401 -4.82 8.38 -6.64
C VAL A 401 -3.61 8.05 -5.75
N LYS A 402 -3.39 8.86 -4.69
CA LYS A 402 -2.24 8.77 -3.73
C LYS A 402 -1.95 7.36 -3.23
N ARG A 403 -3.01 6.64 -2.86
CA ARG A 403 -2.96 5.25 -2.43
C ARG A 403 -2.33 4.31 -3.47
N LEU A 404 -2.58 4.53 -4.76
CA LEU A 404 -2.12 3.63 -5.84
C LEU A 404 -0.68 3.90 -6.27
N TYR A 405 -0.20 5.14 -6.19
CA TYR A 405 1.21 5.48 -6.48
C TYR A 405 2.13 5.43 -5.26
N ARG A 406 1.58 5.11 -4.09
CA ARG A 406 2.32 4.76 -2.86
C ARG A 406 1.89 3.40 -2.34
N SER A 407 1.77 2.45 -3.28
CA SER A 407 1.41 1.08 -2.96
C SER A 407 2.54 0.41 -2.18
N THR A 408 2.20 -0.25 -1.09
CA THR A 408 3.14 -0.97 -0.23
C THR A 408 2.54 -2.28 0.24
N LEU A 409 3.40 -3.25 0.57
CA LEU A 409 2.98 -4.51 1.21
C LEU A 409 2.57 -4.33 2.68
N TYR A 410 2.84 -3.17 3.26
CA TYR A 410 2.54 -2.81 4.64
C TYR A 410 1.53 -1.65 4.65
N PRO A 411 0.22 -1.93 4.57
CA PRO A 411 -0.79 -0.91 4.28
C PRO A 411 -0.64 0.38 5.10
N GLY A 412 -0.27 1.43 4.39
CA GLY A 412 -0.27 2.83 4.83
C GLY A 412 -1.23 3.63 3.94
N GLY A 413 -1.63 4.81 4.38
CA GLY A 413 -2.66 5.54 3.66
C GLY A 413 -2.93 6.96 4.15
N GLU A 414 -3.83 7.62 3.43
CA GLU A 414 -4.31 8.96 3.75
C GLU A 414 -5.81 9.05 3.55
N ARG A 415 -6.52 9.75 4.45
CA ARG A 415 -8.00 9.81 4.47
C ARG A 415 -8.56 11.17 4.86
#